data_AF-A0A1V1ZDE0-F1
#
_entry.id   AF-A0A1V1ZDE0-F1
#
_cell.length_a   1.000
_cell.length_b   1.000
_cell.length_c   1.000
_cell.angle_alpha   90.00
_cell.angle_beta   90.00
_cell.angle_gamma   90.00
#
_symmetry.space_group_name_H-M   'P 1'
#
loop_
_entity.id
_entity.type
_entity.pdbx_description
1 polymer ?
#
loop_
_entity_poly.entity_id
_entity_poly.type
_entity_poly.pdbx_seq_one_letter_code
_entity_poly.pdbx_strand_id
1 'polypeptide(L)'
;MRISGKKIQYNSHEFKVIFERHFPSLYLLASKILQNEQKGKDVAQEAFIKLWEKDVEDFTDENSLKAYLYVLVKNACISIIRKEKKITNLELENGLSVNNEAFLNEVLKEETYILLHKAIKELSPQAEQAVNLTLKGYSNQDIADELNVTINTVKTVKRRAYKLLRKNLGHQFIAW
;
A
#
# COMPACT_ATOMS: atom_id res chain seq x y z
N MET A 1 -7.17 -31.38 -25.32
CA MET A 1 -8.37 -30.87 -26.00
C MET A 1 -8.13 -29.40 -26.31
N ARG A 2 -8.10 -29.01 -27.59
CA ARG A 2 -7.79 -27.63 -28.04
C ARG A 2 -9.04 -26.99 -28.59
N ILE A 3 -9.42 -25.82 -28.06
CA ILE A 3 -10.38 -24.90 -28.67
C ILE A 3 -9.85 -23.47 -28.47
N SER A 4 -9.55 -22.79 -29.59
CA SER A 4 -9.33 -21.34 -29.78
C SER A 4 -8.13 -20.65 -29.08
N GLY A 5 -7.46 -19.75 -29.79
CA GLY A 5 -6.26 -19.04 -29.33
C GLY A 5 -6.55 -17.89 -28.34
N LYS A 6 -5.49 -17.51 -27.59
CA LYS A 6 -5.37 -16.65 -26.39
C LYS A 6 -5.65 -17.38 -25.07
N LYS A 7 -4.93 -17.15 -23.97
CA LYS A 7 -3.73 -16.36 -23.65
C LYS A 7 -3.19 -16.93 -22.33
N ILE A 8 -1.94 -16.65 -21.98
CA ILE A 8 -1.31 -17.12 -20.74
C ILE A 8 -2.09 -16.54 -19.55
N GLN A 9 -2.81 -17.39 -18.83
CA GLN A 9 -3.39 -17.07 -17.51
C GLN A 9 -2.28 -17.11 -16.46
N TYR A 10 -2.42 -16.36 -15.36
CA TYR A 10 -1.52 -16.51 -14.21
C TYR A 10 -1.49 -17.99 -13.80
N ASN A 11 -0.30 -18.54 -13.61
CA ASN A 11 -0.24 -19.83 -12.95
C ASN A 11 -0.63 -19.68 -11.46
N SER A 12 -1.02 -20.79 -10.83
CA SER A 12 -1.53 -20.76 -9.44
C SER A 12 -0.52 -20.21 -8.43
N HIS A 13 0.78 -20.36 -8.69
CA HIS A 13 1.82 -19.86 -7.81
C HIS A 13 2.01 -18.34 -7.95
N GLU A 14 2.11 -17.83 -9.17
CA GLU A 14 2.22 -16.40 -9.47
C GLU A 14 1.03 -15.62 -8.91
N PHE A 15 -0.18 -16.12 -9.15
CA PHE A 15 -1.38 -15.47 -8.64
C PHE A 15 -1.43 -15.46 -7.12
N LYS A 16 -1.02 -16.57 -6.47
CA LYS A 16 -0.94 -16.64 -5.02
C LYS A 16 0.02 -15.57 -4.46
N VAL A 17 1.19 -15.39 -5.08
CA VAL A 17 2.15 -14.36 -4.67
C VAL A 17 1.55 -12.94 -4.82
N ILE A 18 0.86 -12.67 -5.93
CA ILE A 18 0.19 -11.39 -6.17
C ILE A 18 -0.94 -11.17 -5.15
N PHE A 19 -1.73 -12.20 -4.87
CA PHE A 19 -2.80 -12.18 -3.87
C PHE A 19 -2.27 -11.87 -2.47
N GLU A 20 -1.31 -12.66 -1.98
CA GLU A 20 -0.72 -12.48 -0.65
C GLU A 20 -0.10 -11.09 -0.47
N ARG A 21 0.45 -10.53 -1.55
CA ARG A 21 1.09 -9.21 -1.55
C ARG A 21 0.09 -8.06 -1.52
N HIS A 22 -0.96 -8.10 -2.35
CA HIS A 22 -1.82 -6.94 -2.61
C HIS A 22 -3.17 -7.00 -1.89
N PHE A 23 -3.66 -8.19 -1.53
CA PHE A 23 -4.97 -8.36 -0.89
C PHE A 23 -5.12 -7.57 0.43
N PRO A 24 -4.16 -7.59 1.38
CA PRO A 24 -4.34 -6.91 2.66
C PRO A 24 -4.58 -5.40 2.52
N SER A 25 -3.88 -4.74 1.61
CA SER A 25 -4.04 -3.29 1.39
C SER A 25 -5.37 -2.95 0.72
N LEU A 26 -5.77 -3.74 -0.28
CA LEU A 26 -7.03 -3.55 -1.00
C LEU A 26 -8.24 -3.80 -0.09
N TYR A 27 -8.15 -4.83 0.76
CA TYR A 27 -9.11 -5.08 1.82
C TYR A 27 -9.24 -3.88 2.76
N LEU A 28 -8.12 -3.41 3.32
CA LEU A 28 -8.12 -2.27 4.24
C LEU A 28 -8.72 -1.02 3.59
N LEU A 29 -8.37 -0.75 2.34
CA LEU A 29 -8.93 0.37 1.59
C LEU A 29 -10.45 0.26 1.46
N ALA A 30 -10.94 -0.88 0.97
CA ALA A 30 -12.37 -1.11 0.76
C ALA A 30 -13.15 -1.00 2.08
N SER A 31 -12.61 -1.58 3.16
CA SER A 31 -13.22 -1.51 4.50
C SER A 31 -13.28 -0.09 5.03
N LYS A 32 -12.25 0.74 4.81
CA LYS A 32 -12.25 2.16 5.17
C LYS A 32 -13.30 2.95 4.37
N ILE A 33 -13.36 2.77 3.05
CA ILE A 33 -14.31 3.49 2.18
C ILE A 33 -15.76 3.13 2.53
N LEU A 34 -16.03 1.83 2.76
CA LEU A 34 -17.37 1.32 3.04
C LEU A 34 -17.76 1.40 4.53
N GLN A 35 -16.79 1.68 5.41
CA GLN A 35 -16.94 1.58 6.87
C GLN A 35 -17.54 0.22 7.30
N ASN A 36 -17.17 -0.84 6.59
CA ASN A 36 -17.70 -2.18 6.78
C ASN A 36 -16.65 -3.23 6.37
N GLU A 37 -16.15 -3.97 7.34
CA GLU A 37 -15.10 -4.97 7.12
C GLU A 37 -15.56 -6.10 6.20
N GLN A 38 -16.74 -6.67 6.44
CA GLN A 38 -17.26 -7.78 5.64
C GLN A 38 -17.41 -7.39 4.17
N LYS A 39 -18.07 -6.25 3.89
CA LYS A 39 -18.21 -5.76 2.50
C LYS A 39 -16.86 -5.41 1.87
N GLY A 40 -15.93 -4.85 2.66
CA GLY A 40 -14.58 -4.56 2.18
C GLY A 40 -13.83 -5.82 1.75
N LYS A 41 -13.97 -6.91 2.52
CA LYS A 41 -13.39 -8.21 2.18
C LYS A 41 -13.97 -8.76 0.89
N ASP A 42 -15.29 -8.73 0.74
CA ASP A 42 -15.98 -9.22 -0.46
C ASP A 42 -15.55 -8.44 -1.70
N VAL A 43 -15.45 -7.10 -1.60
CA VAL A 43 -14.97 -6.24 -2.71
C VAL A 43 -13.54 -6.58 -3.10
N ALA A 44 -12.64 -6.75 -2.12
CA ALA A 44 -11.26 -7.10 -2.41
C ALA A 44 -11.17 -8.48 -3.08
N GLN A 45 -11.92 -9.48 -2.61
CA GLN A 45 -11.97 -10.81 -3.22
C GLN A 45 -12.46 -10.77 -4.67
N GLU A 46 -13.55 -10.05 -4.92
CA GLU A 46 -14.10 -9.85 -6.27
C GLU A 46 -13.10 -9.17 -7.21
N ALA A 47 -12.29 -8.24 -6.71
CA ALA A 47 -11.25 -7.61 -7.51
C ALA A 47 -10.18 -8.61 -7.98
N PHE A 48 -9.80 -9.57 -7.13
CA PHE A 48 -8.87 -10.63 -7.51
C PHE A 48 -9.49 -11.67 -8.45
N ILE A 49 -10.78 -11.99 -8.31
CA ILE A 49 -11.49 -12.84 -9.27
C ILE A 49 -11.45 -12.20 -10.66
N LYS A 50 -11.75 -10.89 -10.75
CA LYS A 50 -11.64 -10.14 -12.01
C LYS A 50 -10.21 -10.02 -12.54
N LEU A 51 -9.21 -10.00 -11.66
CA LEU A 51 -7.81 -10.07 -12.08
C LEU A 51 -7.45 -11.45 -12.65
N TRP A 52 -7.98 -12.53 -12.07
CA TRP A 52 -7.77 -13.90 -12.57
C TRP A 52 -8.33 -14.08 -14.00
N GLU A 53 -9.47 -13.44 -14.29
CA GLU A 53 -10.09 -13.44 -15.61
C GLU A 53 -9.37 -12.55 -16.63
N LYS A 54 -8.40 -11.73 -16.19
CA LYS A 54 -7.64 -10.83 -17.05
C LYS A 54 -6.40 -11.49 -17.63
N ASP A 55 -6.05 -11.04 -18.82
CA ASP A 55 -4.85 -11.45 -19.52
C ASP A 55 -3.60 -10.85 -18.84
N VAL A 56 -2.59 -11.67 -18.52
CA VAL A 56 -1.35 -11.21 -17.86
C VAL A 56 -0.60 -10.17 -18.70
N GLU A 57 -0.70 -10.27 -20.03
CA GLU A 57 -0.08 -9.33 -20.99
C GLU A 57 -0.68 -7.91 -20.95
N ASP A 58 -1.82 -7.70 -20.29
CA ASP A 58 -2.45 -6.38 -20.18
C ASP A 58 -1.69 -5.46 -19.19
N PHE A 59 -0.72 -5.99 -18.45
CA PHE A 59 0.06 -5.27 -17.44
C PHE A 59 1.54 -5.16 -17.84
N THR A 60 2.04 -3.93 -17.94
CA THR A 60 3.44 -3.65 -18.33
C THR A 60 4.42 -3.90 -17.19
N ASP A 61 3.96 -3.75 -15.95
CA ASP A 61 4.73 -3.95 -14.71
C ASP A 61 3.80 -4.12 -13.49
N GLU A 62 4.38 -4.37 -12.31
CA GLU A 62 3.63 -4.53 -11.07
C GLU A 62 2.88 -3.26 -10.63
N ASN A 63 3.37 -2.06 -10.97
CA ASN A 63 2.68 -0.81 -10.64
C ASN A 63 1.40 -0.66 -11.46
N SER A 64 1.42 -1.06 -12.74
CA SER A 64 0.25 -1.04 -13.60
C SER A 64 -0.84 -2.00 -13.11
N LEU A 65 -0.47 -3.20 -12.65
CA LEU A 65 -1.37 -4.18 -12.04
C LEU A 65 -1.96 -3.62 -10.74
N LYS A 66 -1.11 -3.04 -9.89
CA LYS A 66 -1.53 -2.43 -8.64
C LYS A 66 -2.52 -1.29 -8.88
N ALA A 67 -2.20 -0.36 -9.78
CA ALA A 67 -3.08 0.74 -10.15
C ALA A 67 -4.45 0.25 -10.63
N TYR A 68 -4.47 -0.78 -11.48
CA TYR A 68 -5.69 -1.42 -11.93
C TYR A 68 -6.55 -1.96 -10.77
N LEU A 69 -5.95 -2.74 -9.86
CA LEU A 69 -6.66 -3.29 -8.70
C LEU A 69 -7.25 -2.19 -7.80
N TYR A 70 -6.49 -1.12 -7.57
CA TYR A 70 -6.94 0.02 -6.78
C TYR A 70 -8.15 0.72 -7.39
N VAL A 71 -8.10 0.99 -8.71
CA VAL A 71 -9.23 1.57 -9.44
C VAL A 71 -10.44 0.65 -9.38
N LEU A 72 -10.24 -0.66 -9.55
CA LEU A 72 -11.30 -1.64 -9.53
C LEU A 72 -12.02 -1.69 -8.18
N VAL A 73 -11.26 -1.75 -7.08
CA VAL A 73 -11.78 -1.74 -5.71
C VAL A 73 -12.51 -0.43 -5.39
N LYS A 74 -11.91 0.72 -5.73
CA LYS A 74 -12.53 2.03 -5.51
C LYS A 74 -13.88 2.13 -6.24
N ASN A 75 -13.92 1.77 -7.52
CA ASN A 75 -15.13 1.83 -8.33
C ASN A 75 -16.21 0.89 -7.79
N ALA A 76 -15.84 -0.30 -7.33
CA ALA A 76 -16.77 -1.22 -6.68
C ALA A 76 -17.36 -0.61 -5.39
N CYS A 77 -16.52 -0.02 -4.53
CA CYS A 77 -16.98 0.64 -3.31
C CYS A 77 -17.94 1.81 -3.61
N ILE A 78 -17.59 2.65 -4.59
CA ILE A 78 -18.44 3.75 -5.05
C ILE A 78 -19.78 3.22 -5.55
N SER A 79 -19.78 2.14 -6.34
CA SER A 79 -21.00 1.51 -6.85
C SER A 79 -21.90 1.00 -5.72
N ILE A 80 -21.33 0.40 -4.69
CA ILE A 80 -22.06 -0.05 -3.49
C ILE A 80 -22.67 1.15 -2.76
N ILE A 81 -21.89 2.20 -2.49
CA ILE A 81 -22.37 3.41 -1.80
C ILE A 81 -23.52 4.05 -2.57
N ARG A 82 -23.41 4.14 -3.90
CA ARG A 82 -24.49 4.65 -4.78
C ARG A 82 -25.78 3.86 -4.60
N LYS A 83 -25.69 2.52 -4.63
CA LYS A 83 -26.84 1.63 -4.46
C LYS A 83 -27.47 1.74 -3.08
N GLU A 84 -26.66 1.81 -2.03
CA GLU A 84 -27.14 1.80 -0.64
C GLU A 84 -27.72 3.14 -0.20
N LYS A 85 -27.10 4.26 -0.59
CA LYS A 85 -27.54 5.59 -0.17
C LYS A 85 -28.58 6.22 -1.10
N LYS A 86 -28.92 5.60 -2.24
CA LYS A 86 -29.82 6.15 -3.28
C LYS A 86 -29.41 7.57 -3.74
N ILE A 87 -28.12 7.88 -3.71
CA ILE A 87 -27.56 9.20 -4.05
C ILE A 87 -27.43 9.32 -5.57
N THR A 88 -27.74 10.50 -6.12
CA THR A 88 -27.61 10.77 -7.57
C THR A 88 -26.15 11.04 -7.99
N ASN A 89 -25.81 10.87 -9.27
CA ASN A 89 -24.42 11.03 -9.76
C ASN A 89 -23.80 12.39 -9.40
N LEU A 90 -24.60 13.47 -9.38
CA LEU A 90 -24.15 14.85 -9.11
C LEU A 90 -23.69 15.07 -7.65
N GLU A 91 -24.37 14.47 -6.68
CA GLU A 91 -24.04 14.62 -5.26
C GLU A 91 -22.78 13.82 -4.90
N LEU A 92 -22.56 12.70 -5.59
CA LEU A 92 -21.37 11.88 -5.40
C LEU A 92 -20.16 12.47 -6.12
N GLU A 93 -20.32 13.04 -7.31
CA GLU A 93 -19.24 13.74 -8.02
C GLU A 93 -18.76 14.97 -7.23
N ASN A 94 -19.65 15.73 -6.60
CA ASN A 94 -19.23 16.89 -5.81
C ASN A 94 -18.54 16.55 -4.48
N GLY A 95 -18.81 15.37 -3.88
CA GLY A 95 -18.19 14.93 -2.62
C GLY A 95 -17.04 13.91 -2.76
N LEU A 96 -16.97 13.20 -3.89
CA LEU A 96 -16.05 12.09 -4.16
C LEU A 96 -15.37 12.20 -5.55
N SER A 97 -15.38 13.38 -6.20
CA SER A 97 -14.48 13.68 -7.34
C SER A 97 -13.04 13.69 -6.84
N VAL A 98 -12.54 12.49 -6.58
CA VAL A 98 -11.14 12.23 -6.29
C VAL A 98 -10.57 11.77 -7.61
N ASN A 99 -9.77 12.63 -8.23
CA ASN A 99 -8.92 12.27 -9.36
C ASN A 99 -8.27 10.91 -9.04
N ASN A 100 -8.48 9.91 -9.90
CA ASN A 100 -7.99 8.54 -9.67
C ASN A 100 -6.48 8.52 -9.45
N GLU A 101 -5.74 9.41 -10.11
CA GLU A 101 -4.30 9.56 -9.95
C GLU A 101 -3.94 10.16 -8.58
N ALA A 102 -4.63 11.22 -8.15
CA ALA A 102 -4.43 11.83 -6.84
C ALA A 102 -4.75 10.85 -5.69
N PHE A 103 -5.86 10.11 -5.82
CA PHE A 103 -6.25 9.07 -4.88
C PHE A 103 -5.22 7.95 -4.81
N LEU A 104 -4.79 7.44 -5.97
CA LEU A 104 -3.80 6.38 -6.04
C LEU A 104 -2.48 6.84 -5.40
N ASN A 105 -2.04 8.07 -5.67
CA ASN A 105 -0.86 8.67 -5.04
C ASN A 105 -0.99 8.78 -3.53
N GLU A 106 -2.16 9.16 -3.02
CA GLU A 106 -2.42 9.24 -1.57
C GLU A 106 -2.40 7.87 -0.91
N VAL A 107 -3.04 6.87 -1.52
CA VAL A 107 -3.04 5.50 -1.02
C VAL A 107 -1.65 4.87 -1.08
N LEU A 108 -0.90 5.08 -2.18
CA LEU A 108 0.49 4.63 -2.31
C LEU A 108 1.40 5.27 -1.25
N LYS A 109 1.18 6.55 -0.92
CA LYS A 109 1.89 7.22 0.18
C LYS A 109 1.56 6.58 1.51
N GLU A 110 0.28 6.32 1.79
CA GLU A 110 -0.16 5.71 3.05
C GLU A 110 0.37 4.27 3.21
N GLU A 111 0.38 3.48 2.14
CA GLU A 111 0.99 2.15 2.15
C GLU A 111 2.50 2.19 2.39
N THR A 112 3.19 3.10 1.69
CA THR A 112 4.64 3.27 1.85
C THR A 112 4.97 3.70 3.28
N TYR A 113 4.16 4.58 3.85
CA TYR A 113 4.24 4.98 5.25
C TYR A 113 4.03 3.79 6.19
N ILE A 114 3.02 2.96 5.96
CA ILE A 114 2.77 1.74 6.76
C ILE A 114 3.95 0.76 6.68
N LEU A 115 4.49 0.52 5.47
CA LEU A 115 5.63 -0.37 5.27
C LEU A 115 6.89 0.16 5.95
N LEU A 116 7.14 1.46 5.85
CA LEU A 116 8.23 2.13 6.55
C LEU A 116 8.09 1.97 8.07
N HIS A 117 6.90 2.23 8.63
CA HIS A 117 6.65 2.07 10.07
C HIS A 117 6.80 0.63 10.56
N LYS A 118 6.35 -0.36 9.77
CA LYS A 118 6.58 -1.78 10.08
C LYS A 118 8.07 -2.11 10.10
N ALA A 119 8.81 -1.68 9.09
CA ALA A 119 10.26 -1.91 9.02
C ALA A 119 11.02 -1.18 10.15
N ILE A 120 10.56 -0.01 10.58
CA ILE A 120 11.11 0.71 11.74
C ILE A 120 10.91 -0.09 13.03
N LYS A 121 9.75 -0.73 13.21
CA LYS A 121 9.47 -1.59 14.37
C LYS A 121 10.31 -2.87 14.41
N GLU A 122 10.91 -3.29 13.30
CA GLU A 122 11.82 -4.43 13.24
C GLU A 122 13.27 -4.07 13.60
N LEU A 123 13.56 -2.78 13.79
CA LEU A 123 14.88 -2.33 14.23
C LEU A 123 15.14 -2.72 15.70
N SER A 124 16.40 -2.63 16.13
CA SER A 124 16.69 -2.70 17.57
C SER A 124 16.02 -1.52 18.29
N PRO A 125 15.65 -1.65 19.59
CA PRO A 125 14.92 -0.60 20.30
C PRO A 125 15.59 0.78 20.22
N GLN A 126 16.92 0.81 20.34
CA GLN A 126 17.70 2.05 20.24
C GLN A 126 17.69 2.65 18.83
N ALA A 127 17.68 1.80 17.79
CA ALA A 127 17.60 2.24 16.40
C ALA A 127 16.20 2.72 16.03
N GLU A 128 15.15 2.03 16.49
CA GLU A 128 13.76 2.46 16.34
C GLU A 128 13.55 3.85 16.95
N GLN A 129 13.97 4.06 18.20
CA GLN A 129 13.85 5.35 18.89
C GLN A 129 14.58 6.47 18.15
N ALA A 130 15.84 6.25 17.75
CA ALA A 130 16.63 7.26 17.03
C ALA A 130 16.01 7.62 15.65
N VAL A 131 15.46 6.64 14.94
CA VAL A 131 14.79 6.88 13.66
C VAL A 131 13.47 7.63 13.87
N ASN A 132 12.65 7.22 14.84
CA ASN A 132 11.39 7.91 15.16
C ASN A 132 11.59 9.37 15.58
N LEU A 133 12.60 9.67 16.40
CA LEU A 133 12.94 11.05 16.75
C LEU A 133 13.43 11.85 15.54
N THR A 134 14.19 11.23 14.65
CA THR A 134 14.60 11.87 13.38
C THR A 134 13.37 12.22 12.52
N LEU A 135 12.38 11.33 12.43
CA LEU A 135 11.13 11.58 11.70
C LEU A 135 10.29 12.69 12.33
N LYS A 136 10.45 12.94 13.63
CA LYS A 136 9.85 14.08 14.35
C LYS A 136 10.65 15.38 14.19
N GLY A 137 11.75 15.38 13.44
CA GLY A 137 12.56 16.57 13.16
C GLY A 137 13.67 16.86 14.17
N TYR A 138 13.97 15.95 15.09
CA TYR A 138 15.04 16.14 16.08
C TYR A 138 16.43 16.08 15.42
N SER A 139 17.33 16.95 15.85
CA SER A 139 18.73 16.91 15.40
C SER A 139 19.47 15.72 16.01
N ASN A 140 20.64 15.37 15.44
CA ASN A 140 21.46 14.31 16.03
C ASN A 140 21.92 14.63 17.46
N GLN A 141 22.01 15.93 17.80
CA GLN A 141 22.37 16.37 19.15
C GLN A 141 21.17 16.18 20.09
N ASP A 142 19.97 16.62 19.70
CA ASP A 142 18.76 16.43 20.52
C ASP A 142 18.48 14.94 20.78
N ILE A 143 18.72 14.08 19.79
CA ILE A 143 18.57 12.62 19.94
C ILE A 143 19.63 12.05 20.90
N ALA A 144 20.84 12.58 20.87
CA ALA A 144 21.92 12.15 21.75
C ALA A 144 21.59 12.47 23.21
N ASP A 145 21.07 13.68 23.43
CA ASP A 145 20.65 14.16 24.74
C ASP A 145 19.42 13.39 25.26
N GLU A 146 18.40 13.18 24.42
CA GLU A 146 17.18 12.44 24.75
C GLU A 146 17.47 10.96 25.11
N LEU A 147 18.38 10.32 24.38
CA LEU A 147 18.72 8.91 24.59
C LEU A 147 19.89 8.71 25.57
N ASN A 148 20.45 9.80 26.11
CA ASN A 148 21.62 9.80 26.99
C ASN A 148 22.82 9.01 26.41
N VAL A 149 23.16 9.30 25.14
CA VAL A 149 24.29 8.69 24.43
C VAL A 149 25.12 9.75 23.71
N THR A 150 26.29 9.38 23.18
CA THR A 150 27.07 10.32 22.38
C THR A 150 26.46 10.55 21.00
N ILE A 151 26.67 11.74 20.42
CA ILE A 151 26.28 12.04 19.04
C ILE A 151 26.88 11.04 18.02
N ASN A 152 28.06 10.49 18.31
CA ASN A 152 28.69 9.46 17.47
C ASN A 152 27.96 8.11 17.55
N THR A 153 27.41 7.78 18.73
CA THR A 153 26.51 6.63 18.90
C THR A 153 25.26 6.81 18.05
N VAL A 154 24.62 7.99 18.12
CA VAL A 154 23.43 8.30 17.28
C VAL A 154 23.72 8.15 15.80
N LYS A 155 24.82 8.73 15.30
CA LYS A 155 25.24 8.60 13.89
C LYS A 155 25.44 7.14 13.48
N THR A 156 26.08 6.34 14.34
CA THR A 156 26.36 4.93 14.08
C THR A 156 25.08 4.10 14.06
N VAL A 157 24.19 4.32 15.03
CA VAL A 157 22.89 3.66 15.14
C VAL A 157 22.03 3.99 13.91
N LYS A 158 21.89 5.27 13.56
CA LYS A 158 21.14 5.71 12.37
C LYS A 158 21.70 5.12 11.08
N ARG A 159 23.03 5.10 10.91
CA ARG A 159 23.67 4.50 9.73
C ARG A 159 23.33 3.02 9.58
N ARG A 160 23.34 2.25 10.68
CA ARG A 160 22.97 0.83 10.68
C ARG A 160 21.48 0.65 10.40
N ALA A 161 20.63 1.47 11.02
CA ALA A 161 19.19 1.47 10.80
C ALA A 161 18.85 1.72 9.32
N TYR A 162 19.37 2.80 8.71
CA TYR A 162 19.11 3.10 7.31
C TYR A 162 19.64 2.04 6.35
N LYS A 163 20.77 1.40 6.67
CA LYS A 163 21.28 0.27 5.87
C LYS A 163 20.29 -0.91 5.90
N LEU A 164 19.71 -1.21 7.06
CA LEU A 164 18.73 -2.28 7.22
C LEU A 164 17.40 -1.92 6.56
N LEU A 165 16.88 -0.71 6.78
CA LEU A 165 15.66 -0.23 6.15
C LEU A 165 15.78 -0.23 4.62
N ARG A 166 16.91 0.23 4.06
CA ARG A 166 17.16 0.18 2.61
C ARG A 166 17.23 -1.25 2.07
N LYS A 167 17.78 -2.18 2.84
CA LYS A 167 17.81 -3.61 2.48
C LYS A 167 16.39 -4.21 2.47
N ASN A 168 15.57 -3.88 3.47
CA ASN A 168 14.24 -4.45 3.64
C ASN A 168 13.20 -3.82 2.72
N LEU A 169 13.33 -2.53 2.39
CA LEU A 169 12.35 -1.76 1.61
C LEU A 169 12.78 -1.53 0.14
N GLY A 170 14.04 -1.75 -0.21
CA GLY A 170 14.54 -1.68 -1.59
C GLY A 170 14.26 -0.33 -2.27
N HIS A 171 13.64 -0.37 -3.46
CA HIS A 171 13.27 0.82 -4.24
C HIS A 171 12.28 1.75 -3.53
N GLN A 172 11.48 1.24 -2.59
CA GLN A 172 10.47 2.03 -1.88
C GLN A 172 11.07 3.01 -0.86
N PHE A 173 12.35 2.84 -0.49
CA PHE A 173 13.06 3.72 0.43
C PHE A 173 13.61 5.00 -0.23
N ILE A 174 13.79 5.01 -1.57
CA ILE A 174 14.48 6.10 -2.28
C ILE A 174 13.54 7.31 -2.53
N ALA A 175 12.23 7.14 -2.29
CA ALA A 175 11.22 8.17 -2.50
C ALA A 175 10.93 9.06 -1.26
N TRP A 176 11.74 8.97 -0.20
CA TRP A 176 11.57 9.66 1.08
C TRP A 176 12.82 10.44 1.49
#